data_AF-A0A2J8RWF9-F1
#
_entry.id   AF-A0A2J8RWF9-F1
#
_cell.length_a   1.000
_cell.length_b   1.000
_cell.length_c   1.000
_cell.angle_alpha   90.00
_cell.angle_beta   90.00
_cell.angle_gamma   90.00
#
_symmetry.space_group_name_H-M   'P 1'
#
loop_
_entity.id
_entity.type
_entity.pdbx_description
1 polymer ?
#
loop_
_entity_poly.entity_id
_entity_poly.type
_entity_poly.pdbx_seq_one_letter_code
_entity_poly.pdbx_strand_id
1 'polypeptide(L)' 'MRIRMTDGRTLVGCFLCTDRDCNVILGSAQEFLKPSDSFSAGEPRVLGLAMVPGHHIVSIEVQRESLTGPPYL' A
#
# COMPACT_ATOMS: atom_id res chain seq x y z
N MET A 1 1.82 -0.86 -5.34
CA MET A 1 1.89 -1.90 -4.29
C MET A 1 0.76 -1.70 -3.30
N ARG A 2 0.09 -2.77 -2.87
CA ARG A 2 -1.03 -2.76 -1.92
C ARG A 2 -0.64 -3.54 -0.66
N ILE A 3 -0.74 -2.92 0.52
CA ILE A 3 -0.41 -3.51 1.81
C ILE A 3 -1.67 -3.57 2.66
N ARG A 4 -2.01 -4.74 3.19
CA ARG A 4 -3.06 -4.90 4.19
C ARG A 4 -2.45 -4.89 5.58
N MET A 5 -2.99 -4.05 6.46
CA MET A 5 -2.54 -3.93 7.85
C MET A 5 -3.37 -4.77 8.82
N THR A 6 -2.80 -5.02 10.00
CA THR A 6 -3.42 -5.79 11.09
C THR A 6 -4.71 -5.18 11.65
N ASP A 7 -4.87 -3.86 11.54
CA ASP A 7 -6.09 -3.14 11.97
C ASP A 7 -7.19 -3.08 10.91
N GLY A 8 -6.96 -3.70 9.75
CA GLY A 8 -7.92 -3.75 8.64
C GLY A 8 -7.82 -2.61 7.64
N ARG A 9 -6.92 -1.64 7.83
CA ARG A 9 -6.61 -0.62 6.82
C ARG A 9 -5.85 -1.23 5.65
N THR A 10 -5.96 -0.58 4.49
CA THR A 10 -5.16 -0.89 3.30
C THR A 10 -4.37 0.34 2.87
N LEU A 11 -3.06 0.21 2.69
CA LEU A 11 -2.24 1.23 2.05
C LEU A 11 -1.94 0.86 0.61
N VAL A 12 -2.00 1.84 -0.28
CA VAL A 12 -1.59 1.70 -1.68
C VAL A 12 -0.56 2.79 -1.99
N GLY A 13 0.54 2.41 -2.61
CA GLY A 13 1.58 3.37 -3.03
C GLY A 13 2.67 2.73 -3.88
N CYS A 14 3.65 3.54 -4.26
CA CYS A 14 4.87 3.11 -4.94
C CYS A 14 5.84 2.53 -3.92
N PHE A 15 6.27 1.28 -4.11
CA PHE A 15 7.33 0.70 -3.29
C PHE A 15 8.65 1.43 -3.55
N LEU A 16 9.29 1.94 -2.49
CA LEU A 16 10.59 2.59 -2.61
C LEU A 16 11.71 1.70 -2.05
N CYS A 17 11.54 1.20 -0.82
CA CYS A 17 12.50 0.30 -0.20
C CYS A 17 11.89 -0.46 0.98
N THR A 18 12.65 -1.44 1.46
CA THR A 18 12.40 -2.18 2.69
C THR A 18 13.71 -2.39 3.45
N ASP A 19 13.62 -2.76 4.73
CA ASP A 19 14.76 -3.09 5.59
C ASP A 19 14.70 -4.53 6.11
N ARG A 20 15.62 -4.88 7.03
CA ARG A 20 15.72 -6.21 7.63
C ARG A 20 14.49 -6.60 8.46
N ASP A 21 13.83 -5.62 9.06
CA ASP A 21 12.67 -5.83 9.94
C ASP A 21 11.36 -5.81 9.14
N CYS A 22 11.46 -5.88 7.81
CA CYS A 22 10.36 -5.81 6.87
C CYS A 22 9.56 -4.51 6.97
N ASN A 23 10.14 -3.42 7.49
CA ASN A 23 9.52 -2.11 7.35
C ASN A 23 9.50 -1.73 5.87
N VAL A 24 8.45 -1.03 5.44
CA VAL A 24 8.26 -0.68 4.03
C VAL A 24 8.10 0.82 3.90
N ILE A 25 8.82 1.42 2.96
CA ILE A 25 8.61 2.81 2.55
C ILE A 25 7.77 2.84 1.28
N LEU A 26 6.63 3.54 1.36
CA LEU A 26 5.72 3.81 0.25
C LEU A 26 5.77 5.29 -0.15
N GLY A 27 6.08 5.57 -1.41
CA GLY A 27 5.85 6.87 -2.04
C GLY A 27 4.43 6.99 -2.59
N SER A 28 3.93 8.22 -2.74
CA SER A 28 2.56 8.53 -3.20
C SER A 28 1.47 7.70 -2.50
N ALA A 29 1.67 7.45 -1.20
CA ALA A 29 0.86 6.57 -0.39
C ALA A 29 -0.53 7.13 -0.15
N GLN A 30 -1.51 6.24 -0.21
CA GLN A 30 -2.92 6.47 0.07
C GLN A 30 -3.42 5.41 1.05
N GLU A 31 -4.28 5.82 1.98
CA GLU A 31 -4.89 4.95 2.98
C GLU A 31 -6.39 4.76 2.70
N PHE A 32 -6.83 3.50 2.78
CA PHE A 32 -8.21 3.08 2.64
C PHE A 32 -8.67 2.41 3.94
N LEU A 33 -9.81 2.87 4.46
CA LEU A 33 -10.48 2.30 5.63
C LEU A 33 -11.19 0.98 5.29
N LYS A 34 -11.59 0.25 6.33
CA LYS A 34 -12.18 -1.09 6.19
C LYS A 34 -13.56 -0.99 5.50
N PRO A 35 -13.90 -1.90 4.55
CA PRO A 35 -15.18 -1.85 3.83
C PRO A 35 -16.44 -1.98 4.69
N SER A 36 -16.31 -2.44 5.95
CA SER A 36 -17.44 -2.56 6.90
C SER A 36 -17.88 -1.23 7.50
N ASP A 37 -17.09 -0.17 7.34
CA ASP A 37 -17.48 1.16 7.79
C ASP A 37 -18.36 1.78 6.70
N SER A 38 -19.64 1.39 6.71
CA SER A 38 -20.68 1.73 5.72
C SER A 38 -20.96 3.23 5.54
N PHE A 39 -20.24 4.11 6.23
CA PHE A 39 -20.26 5.56 6.07
C PHE A 39 -19.04 6.11 5.31
N SER A 40 -18.11 5.23 4.89
CA SER A 40 -16.84 5.64 4.29
C SER A 40 -16.32 4.61 3.28
N ALA A 41 -17.15 4.25 2.30
CA ALA A 41 -16.63 4.04 0.93
C ALA A 41 -16.17 5.39 0.33
N GLY A 42 -15.49 6.21 1.15
CA GLY A 42 -15.07 7.56 0.85
C GLY A 42 -13.74 7.56 0.12
N GLU A 43 -13.38 8.73 -0.41
CA GLU A 43 -12.11 8.92 -1.09
C GLU A 43 -10.93 8.53 -0.19
N PRO A 44 -9.88 7.92 -0.77
CA PRO A 44 -8.68 7.57 -0.02
C PRO A 44 -8.04 8.80 0.62
N ARG A 45 -7.51 8.63 1.84
CA ARG A 45 -6.71 9.67 2.48
C ARG A 45 -5.31 9.65 1.88
N VAL A 46 -4.90 10.76 1.26
CA VAL A 46 -3.53 10.95 0.76
C VAL A 46 -2.56 11.13 1.94
N LEU A 47 -1.48 10.35 1.95
CA LEU A 47 -0.41 10.41 2.94
C LEU A 47 0.91 10.97 2.37
N GLY A 48 1.15 10.78 1.06
CA GLY A 48 2.42 11.18 0.43
C GLY A 48 3.52 10.13 0.66
N LEU A 49 4.44 10.37 1.60
CA LEU A 49 5.49 9.41 1.96
C LEU A 49 5.13 8.72 3.27
N ALA A 50 5.05 7.39 3.28
CA ALA A 50 4.66 6.63 4.46
C ALA A 50 5.64 5.48 4.76
N MET A 51 5.92 5.28 6.04
CA MET A 51 6.57 4.08 6.55
C MET A 51 5.51 3.15 7.14
N VAL A 52 5.51 1.89 6.73
CA VAL A 52 4.67 0.83 7.28
C VAL A 52 5.54 -0.14 8.07
N PRO A 53 5.35 -0.26 9.40
CA PRO A 53 6.14 -1.21 10.20
C PRO A 53 5.85 -2.66 9.81
N GLY A 54 6.90 -3.47 9.67
CA GLY A 54 6.79 -4.83 9.14
C GLY A 54 5.86 -5.74 9.95
N HIS A 55 5.86 -5.59 11.28
CA HIS A 55 5.02 -6.38 12.20
C HIS A 55 3.51 -6.07 12.09
N HIS A 56 3.13 -4.98 11.41
CA HIS A 56 1.74 -4.66 11.11
C HIS A 56 1.29 -5.14 9.72
N ILE A 57 2.20 -5.68 8.90
CA ILE A 57 1.89 -6.13 7.55
C ILE A 57 1.28 -7.53 7.60
N VAL A 58 0.05 -7.66 7.11
CA VAL A 58 -0.65 -8.95 6.96
C VAL A 58 -0.37 -9.56 5.59
N SER A 59 -0.40 -8.75 4.54
CA SER A 59 -0.15 -9.20 3.16
C SER A 59 0.25 -8.04 2.26
N ILE A 60 1.04 -8.35 1.24
CA ILE A 60 1.44 -7.41 0.18
C ILE A 60 1.01 -7.97 -1.16
N GLU A 61 0.44 -7.13 -2.01
CA GLU A 61 0.05 -7.45 -3.38
C GLU A 61 0.66 -6.43 -4.36
N VAL A 62 1.09 -6.93 -5.52
CA VAL A 62 1.60 -6.11 -6.61
C VAL A 62 0.55 -6.09 -7.70
N GLN A 63 0.09 -4.90 -8.08
CA GLN A 63 -0.72 -4.75 -9.28
C GLN A 63 0.19 -5.00 -10.47
N ARG A 64 -0.09 -6.05 -11.24
CA ARG A 64 0.59 -6.29 -12.51
C ARG A 64 0.00 -5.32 -13.52
N GLU A 65 0.81 -4.38 -13.99
CA GLU A 65 0.48 -3.68 -15.24
C GLU A 65 0.49 -4.72 -16.36
N SER A 66 -0.58 -4.76 -17.16
CA SER A 66 -0.60 -5.51 -18.40
C SER A 66 0.53 -4.99 -19.29
N LEU A 67 1.58 -5.80 -19.46
CA LEU A 67 2.79 -5.47 -20.21
C LEU A 67 2.44 -5.23 -21.69
N THR A 68 2.04 -4.00 -22.05
CA THR A 68 2.01 -3.53 -23.43
C THR A 68 3.24 -2.68 -23.79
N GLY A 69 4.29 -2.72 -22.97
CA GLY A 69 5.57 -2.07 -23.23
C GLY A 69 6.73 -2.83 -22.60
N PRO A 70 7.94 -2.78 -23.18
CA PRO A 70 9.10 -3.44 -22.61
C PRO A 70 9.47 -2.74 -21.28
N PRO A 71 9.80 -3.49 -20.22
CA PRO A 71 10.06 -2.89 -18.90
C PRO A 71 11.36 -2.07 -18.83
N TYR A 72 12.17 -2.04 -19.90
CA TYR A 72 13.49 -1.38 -19.94
C TYR A 72 13.91 -0.85 -21.32
N LEU A 73 12.98 -0.53 -22.24
CA LEU A 73 13.28 0.22 -23.48
C LEU A 73 12.38 1.44 -23.62
#